data_AF-A0A4R9A4Y0-F1
#
_entry.id   AF-A0A4R9A4Y0-F1
#
_cell.length_a   1.000
_cell.length_b   1.000
_cell.length_c   1.000
_cell.angle_alpha   90.00
_cell.angle_beta   90.00
_cell.angle_gamma   90.00
#
_symmetry.space_group_name_H-M   'P 1'
#
loop_
_entity.id
_entity.type
_entity.pdbx_description
1 polymer ?
#
loop_
_entity_poly.entity_id
_entity_poly.type
_entity_poly.pdbx_seq_one_letter_code
_entity_poly.pdbx_strand_id
1 'polypeptide(L)'
;MMLHAVVASPLTLVEAKQIIAHTDEGHLDLDDAEVARIVNEARRLCLHAELWGSPPRSSHRRFYRRAVVIAAVYRAVAATVLIIPLLNQVNA
;
A
#
# COMPACT_ATOMS: atom_id res chain seq x y z
N MET A 1 -2.62 -13.38 25.07
CA MET A 1 -2.83 -12.25 24.14
C MET A 1 -2.11 -12.59 22.85
N MET A 2 -2.84 -13.13 21.87
CA MET A 2 -2.26 -13.63 20.63
C MET A 2 -2.00 -12.45 19.70
N LEU A 3 -0.74 -12.26 19.33
CA LEU A 3 -0.34 -11.33 18.29
C LEU A 3 -1.02 -11.79 16.99
N HIS A 4 -1.92 -10.96 16.47
CA HIS A 4 -2.33 -11.04 15.08
C HIS A 4 -1.05 -10.86 14.25
N ALA A 5 -0.42 -11.97 13.88
CA ALA A 5 0.44 -12.00 12.72
C ALA A 5 -0.46 -11.65 11.54
N VAL A 6 -0.59 -10.34 11.28
CA VAL A 6 -1.08 -9.82 10.02
C VAL A 6 -0.25 -10.57 8.99
N VAL A 7 -0.89 -11.50 8.29
CA VAL A 7 -0.28 -12.24 7.18
C VAL A 7 0.03 -11.16 6.14
N ALA A 8 1.19 -10.54 6.27
CA ALA A 8 1.71 -9.57 5.34
C ALA A 8 1.88 -10.35 4.04
N SER A 9 0.93 -10.20 3.13
CA SER A 9 1.06 -10.77 1.80
C SER A 9 2.38 -10.25 1.22
N PRO A 10 3.16 -11.11 0.54
CA PRO A 10 4.45 -10.70 -0.01
C PRO A 10 4.24 -9.49 -0.94
N LEU A 11 4.99 -8.43 -0.68
CA LEU A 11 4.90 -7.17 -1.42
C LEU A 11 5.12 -7.42 -2.91
N THR A 12 4.18 -7.02 -3.75
CA THR A 12 4.30 -7.20 -5.21
C THR A 12 5.05 -6.04 -5.85
N LEU A 13 5.65 -6.26 -7.03
CA LEU A 13 6.34 -5.20 -7.77
C LEU A 13 5.40 -4.05 -8.17
N VAL A 14 4.12 -4.34 -8.40
CA VAL A 14 3.11 -3.31 -8.71
C VAL A 14 2.83 -2.45 -7.49
N GLU A 15 2.63 -3.06 -6.32
CA GLU A 15 2.44 -2.34 -5.05
C GLU A 15 3.69 -1.55 -4.68
N ALA A 16 4.88 -2.14 -4.85
CA ALA A 16 6.13 -1.45 -4.60
C ALA A 16 6.26 -0.17 -5.45
N LYS A 17 5.88 -0.22 -6.74
CA LYS A 17 5.85 0.98 -7.60
C LYS A 17 4.84 2.02 -7.13
N GLN A 18 3.66 1.60 -6.68
CA GLN A 18 2.64 2.52 -6.16
C GLN A 18 3.08 3.17 -4.84
N ILE A 19 3.70 2.41 -3.94
CA ILE A 19 4.23 2.92 -2.67
C ILE A 19 5.33 3.95 -2.94
N ILE A 20 6.24 3.69 -3.87
CA ILE A 20 7.28 4.66 -4.26
C ILE A 20 6.65 5.92 -4.84
N ALA A 21 5.68 5.79 -5.75
CA ALA A 21 4.99 6.96 -6.32
C ALA A 21 4.33 7.82 -5.23
N HIS A 22 3.62 7.21 -4.28
CA HIS A 22 3.01 7.94 -3.16
C HIS A 22 4.02 8.50 -2.18
N THR A 23 5.19 7.87 -2.04
CA THR A 23 6.33 8.42 -1.28
C THR A 23 6.83 9.69 -1.95
N ASP A 24 7.06 9.65 -3.27
CA ASP A 24 7.61 10.77 -4.04
C ASP A 24 6.61 11.94 -4.13
N GLU A 25 5.31 11.65 -4.06
CA GLU A 25 4.22 12.64 -3.92
C GLU A 25 4.11 13.24 -2.51
N GLY A 26 4.84 12.72 -1.52
CA GLY A 26 4.79 13.19 -0.13
C GLY A 26 3.53 12.79 0.64
N HIS A 27 2.79 11.77 0.17
CA HIS A 27 1.56 11.30 0.80
C HIS A 27 1.77 10.34 1.98
N LEU A 28 3.01 9.87 2.19
CA LEU A 28 3.36 8.91 3.24
C LEU A 28 4.15 9.59 4.35
N ASP A 29 3.74 9.36 5.60
CA ASP A 29 4.47 9.79 6.78
C ASP A 29 5.68 8.87 7.01
N LEU A 30 6.87 9.35 6.68
CA LEU A 30 8.12 8.60 6.82
C LEU A 30 8.70 8.67 8.23
N ASP A 31 8.15 9.48 9.12
CA ASP A 31 8.55 9.51 10.53
C ASP A 31 8.01 8.29 11.29
N ASP A 32 6.98 7.64 10.75
CA ASP A 32 6.53 6.32 11.20
C ASP A 32 7.51 5.22 10.72
N ALA A 33 8.15 4.56 11.68
CA ALA A 33 9.14 3.51 11.43
C ALA A 33 8.58 2.30 10.65
N GLU A 34 7.28 2.01 10.78
CA GLU A 34 6.62 0.94 10.02
C GLU A 34 6.42 1.35 8.56
N VAL A 35 5.98 2.59 8.31
CA VAL A 35 5.83 3.15 6.96
C VAL A 35 7.19 3.23 6.26
N ALA A 36 8.22 3.75 6.94
CA ALA A 36 9.58 3.82 6.41
C ALA A 36 10.13 2.45 6.04
N ARG A 37 9.85 1.42 6.85
CA ARG A 37 10.26 0.03 6.56
C ARG A 37 9.58 -0.50 5.29
N ILE A 38 8.27 -0.26 5.13
CA ILE A 38 7.51 -0.71 3.95
C ILE A 38 8.02 -0.02 2.67
N VAL A 39 8.31 1.29 2.73
CA VAL A 39 8.87 2.05 1.61
C VAL A 39 10.25 1.52 1.22
N ASN A 40 11.09 1.18 2.21
CA ASN A 40 12.42 0.62 1.94
C ASN A 40 12.34 -0.75 1.25
N GLU A 41 11.42 -1.60 1.69
CA GLU A 41 11.17 -2.90 1.05
C GLU A 41 10.68 -2.74 -0.40
N ALA A 42 9.77 -1.78 -0.64
CA ALA A 42 9.32 -1.42 -1.98
C ALA A 42 10.46 -0.96 -2.89
N ARG A 43 11.34 -0.08 -2.39
CA ARG A 43 12.52 0.40 -3.14
C ARG A 43 13.46 -0.74 -3.50
N ARG A 44 13.75 -1.66 -2.56
CA ARG A 44 14.58 -2.84 -2.81
C ARG A 44 13.97 -3.74 -3.88
N LEU A 45 12.67 -3.99 -3.83
CA LEU A 45 11.98 -4.83 -4.81
C LEU A 45 12.03 -4.22 -6.23
N CYS A 46 11.83 -2.91 -6.34
CA CYS A 46 11.94 -2.19 -7.60
C CYS A 46 13.36 -2.22 -8.17
N LEU A 47 14.38 -1.93 -7.35
CA LEU A 47 15.79 -1.99 -7.76
C LEU A 47 16.18 -3.41 -8.21
N HIS A 48 15.76 -4.42 -7.47
CA HIS A 48 16.02 -5.81 -7.82
C HIS A 48 15.39 -6.17 -9.19
N ALA A 49 14.14 -5.76 -9.43
CA ALA A 49 13.46 -6.02 -10.69
C ALA A 49 14.07 -5.24 -11.87
N GLU A 50 14.59 -4.03 -11.63
CA GLU A 50 15.29 -3.23 -12.63
C GLU A 50 16.65 -3.83 -12.99
N LEU A 51 17.41 -4.30 -11.99
CA LEU A 51 18.74 -4.87 -12.18
C LEU A 51 18.72 -6.28 -12.80
N TRP A 52 17.74 -7.12 -12.44
CA TRP A 52 17.73 -8.53 -12.81
C TRP A 52 16.56 -8.94 -13.71
N GLY A 53 15.69 -7.99 -14.08
CA GLY A 53 14.50 -8.26 -14.90
C GLY A 53 13.33 -8.84 -14.10
N SER A 54 12.11 -8.70 -14.63
CA SER A 54 10.89 -9.10 -13.92
C SER A 54 10.80 -10.64 -13.76
N PRO A 55 10.56 -11.18 -12.55
CA PRO A 55 10.38 -12.62 -12.36
C PRO A 55 9.13 -13.15 -13.09
N PRO A 56 9.10 -14.44 -13.46
CA PRO A 56 8.06 -15.02 -14.32
C PRO A 56 6.63 -14.87 -13.75
N ARG A 57 5.74 -14.38 -14.62
CA ARG A 57 4.38 -13.84 -14.38
C ARG A 57 3.28 -14.83 -13.92
N SER A 58 3.58 -16.05 -13.47
CA SER A 58 2.57 -17.12 -13.40
C SER A 58 1.53 -17.01 -12.26
N SER A 59 1.73 -16.20 -11.21
CA SER A 59 0.72 -16.00 -10.14
C SER A 59 -0.08 -14.70 -10.23
N HIS A 60 0.30 -13.79 -11.13
CA HIS A 60 -0.05 -12.36 -11.12
C HIS A 60 -1.56 -12.06 -11.20
N ARG A 61 -2.34 -12.93 -11.87
CA ARG A 61 -3.75 -12.65 -12.20
C ARG A 61 -4.70 -12.76 -11.01
N ARG A 62 -4.42 -13.64 -10.04
CA ARG A 62 -5.24 -13.78 -8.81
C ARG A 62 -4.88 -12.72 -7.77
N PHE A 63 -3.62 -12.32 -7.69
CA PHE A 63 -3.15 -11.27 -6.80
C PHE A 63 -3.62 -9.88 -7.23
N TYR A 64 -3.61 -9.56 -8.53
CA TYR A 64 -4.11 -8.27 -9.03
C TYR A 64 -5.57 -8.00 -8.66
N ARG A 65 -6.43 -9.03 -8.73
CA ARG A 65 -7.83 -8.91 -8.31
C ARG A 65 -7.97 -8.62 -6.83
N ARG A 66 -7.12 -9.21 -5.98
CA ARG A 66 -7.13 -8.96 -4.53
C ARG A 66 -6.57 -7.58 -4.19
N ALA A 67 -5.49 -7.17 -4.84
CA ALA A 67 -4.89 -5.85 -4.66
C ALA A 67 -5.84 -4.71 -5.06
N VAL A 68 -6.58 -4.86 -6.18
CA VAL A 68 -7.60 -3.88 -6.59
C VAL A 68 -8.72 -3.76 -5.54
N VAL A 69 -9.16 -4.88 -4.96
CA VAL A 69 -10.18 -4.87 -3.90
C VAL A 69 -9.66 -4.18 -2.65
N ILE A 70 -8.42 -4.46 -2.23
CA ILE A 70 -7.81 -3.84 -1.05
C ILE A 70 -7.61 -2.34 -1.26
N ALA A 71 -7.12 -1.92 -2.43
CA ALA A 71 -6.96 -0.51 -2.77
C ALA A 71 -8.30 0.25 -2.79
N ALA A 72 -9.36 -0.40 -3.28
CA ALA A 72 -10.71 0.18 -3.25
C ALA A 72 -11.22 0.36 -1.81
N VAL A 73 -11.00 -0.63 -0.93
CA VAL A 73 -11.38 -0.55 0.49
C VAL A 73 -10.58 0.55 1.19
N TYR A 74 -9.28 0.64 0.94
CA TYR A 74 -8.44 1.68 1.55
C TYR A 74 -8.91 3.08 1.16
N ARG A 75 -9.21 3.33 -0.13
CA ARG A 75 -9.80 4.60 -0.57
C ARG A 75 -11.14 4.88 0.10
N ALA A 76 -11.98 3.87 0.28
CA ALA A 76 -13.27 4.02 0.95
C ALA A 76 -13.10 4.41 2.43
N VAL A 77 -12.14 3.81 3.13
CA VAL A 77 -11.82 4.14 4.53
C VAL A 77 -11.19 5.53 4.65
N ALA A 78 -10.27 5.89 3.76
CA ALA A 78 -9.71 7.23 3.70
C ALA A 78 -10.79 8.29 3.44
N ALA A 79 -11.74 7.98 2.55
CA ALA A 79 -12.88 8.86 2.29
C ALA A 79 -13.78 9.03 3.53
N THR A 80 -14.08 7.98 4.30
CA THR A 80 -14.90 8.11 5.51
C THR A 80 -14.24 8.95 6.59
N VAL A 81 -12.92 8.87 6.76
CA VAL A 81 -12.17 9.74 7.69
C VAL A 81 -12.35 11.23 7.34
N LEU A 82 -12.50 11.55 6.06
CA LEU A 82 -12.67 12.93 5.57
C LEU A 82 -14.14 13.39 5.56
N ILE A 83 -15.09 12.46 5.35
CA ILE A 83 -16.53 12.77 5.23
C ILE A 83 -17.20 12.90 6.61
N ILE A 84 -16.80 12.11 7.61
CA ILE A 84 -17.36 12.16 8.98
C ILE A 84 -17.25 13.56 9.63
N PRO A 85 -16.10 14.26 9.61
CA PRO A 85 -16.01 15.59 10.21
C PRO A 85 -16.85 16.64 9.45
N LEU A 86 -17.01 16.48 8.13
CA LEU A 86 -17.82 17.39 7.30
C LEU A 86 -19.32 17.25 7.59
N LEU A 87 -19.81 16.02 7.73
CA LEU A 87 -21.20 15.76 8.12
C LEU A 87 -21.50 16.25 9.54
N ASN A 88 -20.53 16.18 10.45
CA ASN A 88 -20.68 16.69 11.81
C ASN A 88 -20.75 18.22 11.88
N GLN A 89 -20.14 18.95 10.93
CA GLN A 89 -20.25 20.41 10.85
C GLN A 89 -21.55 20.89 10.20
N VAL A 90 -22.16 20.10 9.31
CA VAL A 90 -23.42 20.47 8.65
C VAL A 90 -24.64 20.22 9.55
N ASN A 91 -24.51 19.31 10.52
CA ASN A 91 -25.59 18.94 11.45
C ASN A 91 -25.47 19.64 12.83
N ALA A 92 -24.52 20.55 12.99
CA ALA A 92 -24.31 21.40 14.17
C ALA A 92 -24.75 22.83 13.89
#